data_AF-A0A327VYZ4-F1
#
_entry.id   AF-A0A327VYZ4-F1
#
_cell.length_a   1.000
_cell.length_b   1.000
_cell.length_c   1.000
_cell.angle_alpha   90.00
_cell.angle_beta   90.00
_cell.angle_gamma   90.00
#
_symmetry.space_group_name_H-M   'P 1'
#
loop_
_entity.id
_entity.type
_entity.pdbx_description
1 polymer ?
#
loop_
_entity_poly.entity_id
_entity_poly.type
_entity_poly.pdbx_seq_one_letter_code
_entity_poly.pdbx_strand_id
1 'polypeptide(L)'
;MENYNNPTISLEDLNIFEQKVNQGTISQEDLELINKFMTSIGLQNFLLDKLRELNVLSFEEYVLKVTGRDNDSTLEARLRGTVLGVISALRTYLK
;
A
#
# COMPACT_ATOMS: atom_id res chain seq x y z
N MET A 1 -19.81 5.72 -22.20
CA MET A 1 -19.07 4.56 -21.65
C MET A 1 -17.65 5.05 -21.42
N GLU A 2 -17.35 5.48 -20.20
CA GLU A 2 -15.98 5.87 -19.86
C GLU A 2 -15.10 4.62 -19.97
N ASN A 3 -14.10 4.68 -20.85
CA ASN A 3 -13.01 3.72 -20.83
C ASN A 3 -12.24 3.95 -19.53
N TYR A 4 -12.64 3.26 -18.47
CA TYR A 4 -11.80 3.09 -17.29
C TYR A 4 -10.57 2.33 -17.77
N ASN A 5 -9.49 3.04 -18.08
CA ASN A 5 -8.17 2.44 -18.08
C ASN A 5 -7.98 1.85 -16.67
N ASN A 6 -8.28 0.56 -16.53
CA ASN A 6 -8.02 -0.16 -15.31
C ASN A 6 -6.52 0.04 -15.01
N PRO A 7 -6.16 0.57 -13.84
CA PRO A 7 -4.77 0.70 -13.48
C PRO A 7 -4.16 -0.69 -13.51
N THR A 8 -3.22 -0.90 -14.43
CA THR A 8 -2.50 -2.16 -14.55
C THR A 8 -1.27 -2.05 -13.69
N ILE A 9 -1.20 -2.88 -12.64
CA ILE A 9 0.02 -3.12 -11.87
C ILE A 9 0.60 -4.43 -12.38
N SER A 10 1.90 -4.44 -12.69
CA SER A 10 2.65 -5.64 -13.05
C SER A 10 3.30 -6.29 -11.83
N LEU A 11 3.80 -7.53 -11.98
CA LEU A 11 4.61 -8.17 -10.94
C LEU A 11 5.88 -7.37 -10.60
N GLU A 12 6.44 -6.66 -11.58
CA GLU A 12 7.62 -5.81 -11.37
C GLU A 12 7.27 -4.57 -10.54
N ASP A 13 6.12 -3.95 -10.80
CA ASP A 13 5.63 -2.84 -9.97
C ASP A 13 5.44 -3.29 -8.51
N LEU A 14 4.88 -4.48 -8.28
CA LEU A 14 4.77 -5.05 -6.92
C LEU A 14 6.15 -5.27 -6.27
N ASN A 15 7.16 -5.70 -7.02
CA ASN A 15 8.54 -5.81 -6.50
C ASN A 15 9.10 -4.45 -6.09
N ILE A 16 8.89 -3.42 -6.91
CA ILE A 16 9.33 -2.05 -6.62
C ILE A 16 8.62 -1.52 -5.37
N PHE A 17 7.30 -1.70 -5.25
CA PHE A 17 6.57 -1.28 -4.04
C PHE A 17 7.06 -2.01 -2.80
N GLU A 18 7.30 -3.32 -2.88
CA GLU A 18 7.84 -4.10 -1.76
C GLU A 18 9.20 -3.55 -1.29
N GLN A 19 10.10 -3.24 -2.23
CA GLN A 19 11.39 -2.63 -1.92
C GLN A 19 11.22 -1.26 -1.26
N LYS A 20 10.33 -0.41 -1.79
CA LYS A 20 10.05 0.91 -1.23
C LYS A 20 9.49 0.83 0.20
N VAL A 21 8.60 -0.12 0.50
CA VAL A 21 8.08 -0.34 1.86
C VAL A 21 9.20 -0.79 2.80
N ASN A 22 10.03 -1.74 2.37
CA ASN A 22 11.17 -2.21 3.15
C ASN A 22 12.20 -1.11 3.43
N GLN A 23 12.37 -0.17 2.51
CA GLN A 23 13.29 0.97 2.66
C GLN A 23 12.66 2.17 3.37
N GLY A 24 11.32 2.19 3.55
CA GLY A 24 10.62 3.36 4.10
C GLY A 24 10.58 4.53 3.12
N THR A 25 10.63 4.26 1.83
CA THR A 25 10.65 5.25 0.74
C THR A 25 9.38 5.26 -0.08
N ILE A 26 8.37 4.47 0.31
CA ILE A 26 7.08 4.41 -0.37
C ILE A 26 6.33 5.74 -0.22
N SER A 27 5.80 6.26 -1.33
CA SER A 27 5.07 7.53 -1.35
C SER A 27 3.56 7.33 -1.23
N GLN A 28 2.82 8.44 -1.07
CA GLN A 28 1.37 8.41 -1.10
C GLN A 28 0.85 7.96 -2.47
N GLU A 29 1.46 8.41 -3.56
CA GLU A 29 1.06 8.06 -4.93
C GLU A 29 1.22 6.56 -5.20
N ASP A 30 2.28 5.94 -4.66
CA ASP A 30 2.47 4.48 -4.74
C ASP A 30 1.29 3.74 -4.06
N LEU A 31 0.90 4.19 -2.85
CA LEU A 31 -0.23 3.60 -2.11
C LEU A 31 -1.57 3.83 -2.80
N GLU A 32 -1.76 5.00 -3.41
CA GLU A 32 -2.95 5.29 -4.22
C GLU A 32 -3.03 4.41 -5.47
N LEU A 33 -1.90 4.13 -6.13
CA LEU A 33 -1.84 3.23 -7.27
C LEU A 33 -2.21 1.80 -6.85
N ILE A 34 -1.63 1.32 -5.75
CA ILE A 34 -2.02 0.03 -5.13
C ILE A 34 -3.52 0.01 -4.85
N ASN A 35 -4.07 1.03 -4.19
CA ASN A 35 -5.49 1.09 -3.85
C ASN A 35 -6.42 1.15 -5.08
N LYS A 36 -5.99 1.81 -6.16
CA LYS A 36 -6.73 1.82 -7.42
C LYS A 36 -6.75 0.43 -8.07
N PHE A 37 -5.63 -0.28 -8.08
CA PHE A 37 -5.58 -1.67 -8.55
C PHE A 37 -6.44 -2.60 -7.68
N MET A 38 -6.38 -2.44 -6.35
CA MET A 38 -7.27 -3.18 -5.44
C MET A 38 -8.74 -2.94 -5.75
N THR A 39 -9.11 -1.69 -6.05
CA THR A 39 -10.47 -1.34 -6.46
C THR A 39 -10.86 -2.03 -7.77
N SER A 40 -9.96 -2.14 -8.75
CA SER A 40 -10.26 -2.80 -10.03
C SER A 40 -10.48 -4.32 -9.91
N ILE A 41 -9.94 -4.94 -8.86
CA ILE A 41 -10.16 -6.37 -8.53
C ILE A 41 -11.21 -6.58 -7.42
N GLY A 42 -12.00 -5.56 -7.07
CA GLY A 42 -13.11 -5.66 -6.12
C GLY A 42 -12.72 -5.59 -4.63
N LEU A 43 -11.49 -5.21 -4.30
CA LEU A 43 -10.98 -5.00 -2.94
C LEU A 43 -10.96 -3.51 -2.55
N GLN A 44 -12.07 -2.81 -2.80
CA GLN A 44 -12.18 -1.37 -2.52
C GLN A 44 -11.88 -1.06 -1.05
N ASN A 45 -11.07 -0.02 -0.80
CA ASN A 45 -10.67 0.50 0.52
C ASN A 45 -9.94 -0.48 1.46
N PHE A 46 -9.71 -1.73 1.06
CA PHE A 46 -9.16 -2.76 1.96
C PHE A 46 -7.84 -2.34 2.61
N LEU A 47 -6.91 -1.77 1.84
CA LEU A 47 -5.61 -1.33 2.37
C LEU A 47 -5.81 -0.27 3.46
N LEU A 48 -6.66 0.72 3.21
CA LEU A 48 -6.93 1.79 4.15
C LEU A 48 -7.65 1.27 5.41
N ASP A 49 -8.55 0.31 5.27
CA ASP A 49 -9.22 -0.33 6.41
C ASP A 49 -8.23 -1.10 7.29
N LYS A 50 -7.25 -1.79 6.69
CA LYS A 50 -6.15 -2.44 7.43
C LYS A 50 -5.22 -1.45 8.14
N LEU A 51 -5.01 -0.28 7.57
CA LEU A 51 -4.24 0.78 8.22
C LEU A 51 -5.04 1.43 9.37
N ARG A 52 -6.35 1.56 9.24
CA ARG A 52 -7.23 2.09 10.31
C ARG A 52 -7.28 1.20 11.54
N GLU A 53 -7.15 -0.12 11.39
CA GLU A 53 -6.95 -1.05 12.52
C GLU A 53 -5.69 -0.70 13.35
N LEU A 54 -4.76 0.07 12.80
CA LEU A 54 -3.54 0.57 13.45
C LEU A 54 -3.58 2.08 13.74
N ASN A 55 -4.78 2.69 13.76
CA ASN A 55 -4.99 4.13 13.95
C ASN A 55 -4.29 5.01 12.90
N VAL A 56 -4.32 4.58 11.63
CA VAL A 56 -3.87 5.38 10.49
C VAL A 56 -5.06 5.66 9.59
N LEU A 57 -5.41 6.93 9.43
CA LEU A 57 -6.66 7.38 8.81
C LEU A 57 -6.51 7.68 7.32
N SER A 58 -5.30 7.91 6.84
CA SER A 58 -4.98 8.22 5.44
C SER A 58 -3.62 7.65 5.01
N PHE A 59 -3.37 7.58 3.69
CA PHE A 59 -2.07 7.21 3.16
C PHE A 59 -0.99 8.26 3.45
N GLU A 60 -1.34 9.54 3.49
CA GLU A 60 -0.44 10.60 3.93
C GLU A 60 0.05 10.35 5.38
N GLU A 61 -0.88 10.02 6.28
CA GLU A 61 -0.54 9.70 7.67
C GLU A 61 0.34 8.45 7.76
N TYR A 62 0.08 7.42 6.95
CA TYR A 62 0.97 6.27 6.85
C TYR A 62 2.40 6.70 6.49
N VAL A 63 2.56 7.51 5.43
CA VAL A 63 3.89 7.96 4.96
C VAL A 63 4.61 8.72 6.07
N LEU A 64 3.94 9.64 6.75
CA LEU A 64 4.51 10.39 7.88
C LEU A 64 4.96 9.44 9.02
N LYS A 65 4.18 8.40 9.32
CA LYS A 65 4.48 7.42 10.37
C LYS A 65 5.55 6.39 10.00
N VAL A 66 5.91 6.23 8.72
CA VAL A 66 7.01 5.34 8.32
C VAL A 66 8.29 6.07 7.91
N THR A 67 8.20 7.38 7.64
CA THR A 67 9.35 8.22 7.25
C THR A 67 9.77 9.22 8.34
N GLY A 68 8.93 9.48 9.34
CA GLY A 68 9.21 10.42 10.42
C GLY A 68 10.33 9.96 11.36
N ARG A 69 11.11 10.93 11.87
CA ARG A 69 12.34 10.70 12.65
C ARG A 69 12.12 10.20 14.09
N ASP A 70 10.93 10.38 14.65
CA ASP A 70 10.62 10.05 16.05
C ASP A 70 9.57 8.91 16.17
N ASN A 71 9.47 8.04 15.16
CA ASN A 71 8.46 6.98 15.18
C ASN A 71 8.82 5.84 16.15
N ASP A 72 7.79 5.34 16.83
CA ASP A 72 7.83 4.06 17.52
C ASP A 72 8.16 2.96 16.50
N SER A 73 9.35 2.38 16.63
CA SER A 73 9.86 1.35 15.71
C SER A 73 8.96 0.11 15.65
N THR A 74 8.19 -0.17 16.71
CA THR A 74 7.20 -1.26 16.73
C THR A 74 5.99 -0.91 15.88
N LEU A 75 5.48 0.31 16.00
CA LEU A 75 4.37 0.79 15.17
C LEU A 75 4.79 0.82 13.69
N GLU A 76 5.97 1.37 13.40
CA GLU A 76 6.52 1.42 12.05
C GLU A 76 6.62 0.01 11.44
N ALA A 77 7.18 -0.95 12.17
CA ALA A 77 7.29 -2.33 11.70
C ALA A 77 5.91 -2.95 11.41
N ARG A 78 4.90 -2.70 12.26
CA ARG A 78 3.53 -3.16 12.05
C ARG A 78 2.90 -2.53 10.82
N LEU A 79 3.08 -1.23 10.62
CA LEU A 79 2.55 -0.50 9.46
C LEU A 79 3.17 -1.04 8.16
N ARG A 80 4.49 -1.15 8.10
CA ARG A 80 5.19 -1.74 6.94
C ARG A 80 4.75 -3.18 6.70
N GLY A 81 4.65 -3.99 7.75
CA GLY A 81 4.18 -5.37 7.67
C GLY A 81 2.76 -5.49 7.10
N THR A 82 1.85 -4.61 7.48
CA THR A 82 0.50 -4.55 6.90
C THR A 82 0.52 -4.30 5.40
N VAL A 83 1.29 -3.31 4.93
CA VAL A 83 1.38 -2.99 3.49
C VAL A 83 2.06 -4.13 2.72
N LEU A 84 3.12 -4.72 3.26
CA LEU A 84 3.80 -5.89 2.68
C LEU A 84 2.85 -7.09 2.55
N GLY A 85 2.02 -7.35 3.55
CA GLY A 85 1.01 -8.40 3.51
C GLY A 85 0.00 -8.19 2.37
N VAL A 86 -0.43 -6.94 2.17
CA VAL A 86 -1.31 -6.59 1.04
C VAL A 86 -0.61 -6.80 -0.30
N ILE A 87 0.61 -6.28 -0.47
CA ILE A 87 1.40 -6.46 -1.70
C ILE A 87 1.56 -7.95 -2.03
N SER A 88 1.89 -8.78 -1.03
CA SER A 88 2.02 -10.22 -1.19
C SER A 88 0.72 -10.87 -1.66
N ALA A 89 -0.43 -10.50 -1.08
CA ALA A 89 -1.73 -11.00 -1.49
C ALA A 89 -2.08 -10.60 -2.95
N LEU A 90 -1.72 -9.38 -3.37
CA LEU A 90 -1.99 -8.89 -4.73
C LEU A 90 -1.26 -9.69 -5.81
N ARG A 91 -0.10 -10.29 -5.51
CA ARG A 91 0.61 -11.18 -6.44
C ARG A 91 -0.26 -12.34 -6.94
N THR A 92 -1.22 -12.80 -6.13
CA THR A 92 -2.12 -13.91 -6.50
C THR A 92 -3.11 -13.55 -7.61
N TYR A 93 -3.31 -12.26 -7.89
CA TYR A 93 -4.23 -11.73 -8.90
C TYR A 93 -3.53 -11.40 -10.23
N LEU A 94 -2.20 -11.44 -10.30
CA LEU A 94 -1.41 -11.08 -11.48
C LEU A 94 -0.88 -12.30 -12.26
N LYS A 95 -1.69 -13.35 -12.38
CA LYS A 95 -1.31 -14.58 -13.09
C LYS A 95 -1.24 -14.41 -14.60
#